data_AF-A0A5R9ADG4-F1
#
_entry.id   AF-A0A5R9ADG4-F1
#
_cell.length_a   1.000
_cell.length_b   1.000
_cell.length_c   1.000
_cell.angle_alpha   90.00
_cell.angle_beta   90.00
_cell.angle_gamma   90.00
#
_symmetry.space_group_name_H-M   'P 1'
#
loop_
_entity.id
_entity.type
_entity.pdbx_description
1 polymer ?
#
loop_
_entity_poly.entity_id
_entity_poly.type
_entity_poly.pdbx_seq_one_letter_code
_entity_poly.pdbx_strand_id
1 'polypeptide(L)'
;MTSAQKLLLAARVLALLTLANIAVLFVSAGVVVERASWLGVHGFSGIVIHVFSGLLAVALGVRTWLTRTGVIPAVLAGLLFVLTFPQAAAGSYATMTLHISGSLVLTLLAAWLTAWTFGLRRPVRSTP
;
A
#
# COMPACT_ATOMS: atom_id res chain seq x y z
N MET A 1 2.81 25.61 2.37
CA MET A 1 2.49 24.27 2.93
C MET A 1 3.56 23.88 3.95
N THR A 2 3.17 23.45 5.14
CA THR A 2 4.09 22.90 6.16
C THR A 2 4.65 21.55 5.71
N SER A 3 5.77 21.11 6.28
CA SER A 3 6.37 19.79 5.99
C SER A 3 5.38 18.65 6.21
N ALA A 4 4.58 18.70 7.28
CA ALA A 4 3.54 17.72 7.57
C ALA A 4 2.43 17.66 6.50
N GLN A 5 2.06 18.82 5.91
CA GLN A 5 1.10 18.87 4.82
C GLN A 5 1.67 18.28 3.53
N LYS A 6 2.94 18.58 3.22
CA LYS A 6 3.65 18.00 2.06
C LYS A 6 3.75 16.48 2.20
N LEU A 7 4.08 15.98 3.39
CA LEU A 7 4.16 14.53 3.68
C LEU A 7 2.78 13.85 3.56
N LEU A 8 1.70 14.49 4.01
CA LEU A 8 0.36 13.94 3.82
C LEU A 8 -0.04 13.90 2.35
N LEU A 9 0.30 14.93 1.57
CA LEU A 9 0.07 14.92 0.12
C LEU A 9 0.86 13.79 -0.56
N ALA A 10 2.15 13.64 -0.22
CA ALA A 10 2.96 12.54 -0.72
C ALA A 10 2.35 11.17 -0.37
N ALA A 11 1.89 10.99 0.88
CA ALA A 11 1.23 9.76 1.30
C ALA A 11 -0.06 9.48 0.51
N ARG A 12 -0.86 10.50 0.18
CA ARG A 12 -2.06 10.33 -0.67
C ARG A 12 -1.70 9.82 -2.07
N VAL A 13 -0.71 10.45 -2.69
CA VAL A 13 -0.24 10.04 -4.03
C VAL A 13 0.30 8.61 -3.98
N LEU A 14 1.15 8.29 -3.01
CA LEU A 14 1.73 6.96 -2.86
C LEU A 14 0.69 5.88 -2.52
N ALA A 15 -0.34 6.22 -1.74
CA ALA A 15 -1.44 5.29 -1.45
C ALA A 15 -2.26 4.97 -2.72
N LEU A 16 -2.56 5.99 -3.54
CA LEU A 16 -3.21 5.80 -4.84
C LEU A 16 -2.33 4.98 -5.80
N LEU A 17 -1.03 5.27 -5.88
CA LEU A 17 -0.08 4.52 -6.71
C LEU A 17 0.03 3.06 -6.24
N THR A 18 0.03 2.82 -4.93
CA THR A 18 0.01 1.48 -4.34
C THR A 18 -1.24 0.71 -4.78
N LEU A 19 -2.44 1.31 -4.66
CA LEU A 19 -3.69 0.69 -5.12
C LEU A 19 -3.72 0.45 -6.63
N ALA A 20 -3.29 1.43 -7.42
CA ALA A 20 -3.23 1.30 -8.87
C ALA A 20 -2.29 0.15 -9.27
N ASN A 21 -1.14 0.03 -8.61
CA ASN A 21 -0.21 -1.07 -8.88
C ASN A 21 -0.75 -2.43 -8.41
N ILE A 22 -1.52 -2.49 -7.30
CA ILE A 22 -2.26 -3.70 -6.91
C ILE A 22 -3.24 -4.10 -8.02
N ALA A 23 -3.97 -3.16 -8.61
CA ALA A 23 -4.86 -3.47 -9.73
C ALA A 23 -4.10 -4.06 -10.93
N VAL A 24 -2.92 -3.52 -11.26
CA VAL A 24 -2.03 -4.09 -12.29
C VAL A 24 -1.58 -5.50 -11.92
N LEU A 25 -1.25 -5.76 -10.65
CA LEU A 25 -0.91 -7.11 -10.16
C LEU A 25 -2.07 -8.10 -10.35
N PHE A 26 -3.31 -7.71 -10.04
CA PHE A 26 -4.48 -8.56 -10.24
C PHE A 26 -4.77 -8.82 -11.73
N VAL A 27 -4.72 -7.79 -12.57
CA VAL A 27 -4.91 -7.94 -14.03
C VAL A 27 -3.84 -8.85 -14.61
N SER A 28 -2.57 -8.59 -14.31
CA SER A 28 -1.46 -9.41 -14.80
C SER A 28 -1.51 -10.84 -14.25
N ALA A 29 -1.93 -11.04 -12.99
CA ALA A 29 -2.14 -12.39 -12.43
C ALA A 29 -3.23 -13.15 -13.19
N GLY A 30 -4.35 -12.50 -13.52
CA GLY A 30 -5.40 -13.08 -14.35
C GLY A 30 -4.88 -13.54 -15.71
N VAL A 31 -4.07 -12.71 -16.38
CA VAL A 31 -3.44 -13.06 -17.67
C VAL A 31 -2.44 -14.21 -17.53
N VAL A 32 -1.65 -14.24 -16.44
CA VAL A 32 -0.72 -15.35 -16.15
C VAL A 32 -1.48 -16.65 -15.97
N VAL A 33 -2.59 -16.64 -15.23
CA VAL A 33 -3.42 -17.83 -15.00
C VAL A 33 -4.12 -18.30 -16.28
N GLU A 34 -4.68 -17.38 -17.07
CA GLU A 34 -5.44 -17.71 -18.28
C GLU A 34 -4.54 -18.16 -19.44
N ARG A 35 -3.40 -17.47 -19.65
CA ARG A 35 -2.62 -17.55 -20.89
C ARG A 35 -1.16 -17.94 -20.69
N ALA A 36 -0.72 -18.21 -19.46
CA ALA A 36 0.68 -18.48 -19.11
C ALA A 36 1.67 -17.43 -19.67
N SER A 37 1.22 -16.19 -19.82
CA SER A 37 1.99 -15.07 -20.36
C SER A 37 2.05 -13.92 -19.34
N TRP A 38 2.82 -12.87 -19.61
CA TRP A 38 2.93 -11.68 -18.73
C TRP A 38 3.57 -11.91 -17.35
N LEU A 39 4.25 -13.04 -17.15
CA LEU A 39 4.99 -13.31 -15.91
C LEU A 39 6.01 -12.19 -15.60
N GLY A 40 6.67 -11.65 -16.63
CA GLY A 40 7.59 -10.51 -16.48
C GLY A 40 6.89 -9.21 -16.04
N VAL A 41 5.68 -8.94 -16.54
CA VAL A 41 4.88 -7.76 -16.13
C VAL A 41 4.43 -7.91 -14.68
N HIS A 42 3.96 -9.10 -14.31
CA HIS A 42 3.55 -9.40 -12.94
C HIS A 42 4.73 -9.28 -11.97
N GLY A 43 5.87 -9.88 -12.31
CA GLY A 43 7.10 -9.80 -11.52
C GLY A 43 7.63 -8.37 -11.38
N PHE A 44 7.64 -7.59 -12.47
CA PHE A 44 8.03 -6.17 -12.43
C PHE A 44 7.08 -5.35 -11.55
N SER A 45 5.77 -5.56 -11.68
CA SER A 45 4.77 -4.92 -10.82
C SER A 45 4.95 -5.31 -9.34
N GLY A 46 5.47 -6.51 -9.08
CA GLY A 46 5.92 -6.96 -7.75
C GLY A 46 7.04 -6.09 -7.17
N ILE A 47 8.03 -5.73 -7.99
CA ILE A 47 9.10 -4.81 -7.56
C ILE A 47 8.51 -3.42 -7.26
N VAL A 48 7.65 -2.93 -8.16
CA VAL A 48 7.01 -1.61 -8.02
C VAL A 48 6.17 -1.50 -6.75
N ILE A 49 5.47 -2.58 -6.34
CA ILE A 49 4.67 -2.53 -5.10
C ILE A 49 5.55 -2.35 -3.87
N HIS A 50 6.74 -2.95 -3.82
CA HIS A 50 7.70 -2.74 -2.72
C HIS A 50 8.10 -1.26 -2.62
N VAL A 51 8.38 -0.63 -3.75
CA VAL A 51 8.82 0.77 -3.80
C VAL A 51 7.70 1.70 -3.35
N PHE A 52 6.49 1.58 -3.91
CA PHE A 52 5.38 2.47 -3.56
C PHE A 52 4.93 2.30 -2.11
N SER A 53 4.79 1.05 -1.63
CA SER A 53 4.40 0.78 -0.25
C SER A 53 5.50 1.18 0.74
N GLY A 54 6.78 0.98 0.40
CA GLY A 54 7.91 1.42 1.24
C GLY A 54 7.99 2.93 1.36
N LEU A 55 7.84 3.66 0.25
CA LEU A 55 7.78 5.13 0.27
C LEU A 55 6.55 5.64 1.03
N LEU A 56 5.40 4.97 0.93
CA LEU A 56 4.21 5.28 1.71
C LEU A 56 4.47 5.13 3.22
N ALA A 57 5.11 4.02 3.62
CA ALA A 57 5.49 3.76 5.00
C ALA A 57 6.44 4.83 5.54
N VAL A 58 7.44 5.23 4.76
CA VAL A 58 8.37 6.32 5.12
C VAL A 58 7.63 7.64 5.26
N ALA A 59 6.78 8.02 4.29
CA ALA A 59 6.05 9.28 4.32
C ALA A 59 5.14 9.40 5.56
N LEU A 60 4.39 8.33 5.88
CA LEU A 60 3.54 8.29 7.07
C LEU A 60 4.34 8.20 8.37
N GLY A 61 5.43 7.44 8.40
CA GLY A 61 6.32 7.34 9.55
C GLY A 61 6.97 8.68 9.91
N VAL A 62 7.55 9.37 8.93
CA VAL A 62 8.14 10.70 9.11
C VAL A 62 7.09 11.71 9.54
N ARG A 63 5.91 11.69 8.91
CA ARG A 63 4.79 12.58 9.32
C ARG A 63 4.43 12.35 10.78
N THR A 64 4.23 11.10 11.17
CA THR A 64 3.88 10.74 12.55
C THR A 64 4.97 11.12 13.55
N TRP A 65 6.25 10.99 13.19
CA TRP A 65 7.35 11.44 14.03
C TRP A 65 7.32 12.96 14.27
N LEU A 66 7.05 13.74 13.21
CA LEU A 66 6.95 15.21 13.28
C LEU A 66 5.68 15.70 14.00
N THR A 67 4.53 15.07 13.78
CA THR A 67 3.24 15.55 14.29
C THR A 67 2.76 14.82 15.55
N ARG A 68 3.46 13.76 15.97
CA ARG A 68 3.08 12.84 17.05
C ARG A 68 1.64 12.32 16.96
N THR A 69 1.09 12.26 15.74
CA THR A 69 -0.30 11.86 15.45
C THR A 69 -0.35 10.95 14.23
N GLY A 70 -1.28 10.00 14.20
CA GLY A 70 -1.37 9.02 13.11
C GLY A 70 -0.43 7.82 13.27
N VAL A 71 -0.23 7.35 14.50
CA VAL A 71 0.61 6.17 14.79
C VAL A 71 0.06 4.92 14.10
N ILE A 72 -1.24 4.65 14.24
CA ILE A 72 -1.91 3.49 13.63
C ILE A 72 -1.66 3.39 12.11
N PRO A 73 -1.98 4.41 11.28
CA PRO A 73 -1.73 4.31 9.84
C PRO A 73 -0.25 4.24 9.47
N ALA A 74 0.66 4.81 10.25
CA ALA A 74 2.10 4.64 10.02
C ALA A 74 2.55 3.20 10.26
N VAL A 75 2.10 2.57 11.36
CA VAL A 75 2.37 1.14 11.65
C VAL A 75 1.75 0.26 10.56
N LEU A 76 0.49 0.50 10.19
CA LEU A 76 -0.20 -0.26 9.16
C LEU A 76 0.45 -0.12 7.78
N ALA A 77 0.98 1.05 7.42
CA ALA A 77 1.74 1.23 6.19
C ALA A 77 3.09 0.48 6.23
N GLY A 78 3.76 0.48 7.40
CA GLY A 78 4.95 -0.35 7.61
C GLY A 78 4.65 -1.84 7.46
N LEU A 79 3.55 -2.33 8.03
CA LEU A 79 3.11 -3.71 7.87
C LEU A 79 2.77 -4.03 6.42
N LEU A 80 2.06 -3.16 5.71
CA LEU A 80 1.77 -3.32 4.28
C LEU A 80 3.06 -3.53 3.48
N PHE A 81 4.06 -2.66 3.68
CA PHE A 81 5.36 -2.78 3.03
C PHE A 81 6.06 -4.11 3.38
N VAL A 82 6.21 -4.43 4.66
CA VAL A 82 6.91 -5.65 5.09
C VAL A 82 6.23 -6.91 4.55
N LEU A 83 4.90 -6.95 4.54
CA LEU A 83 4.14 -8.11 4.06
C LEU A 83 4.18 -8.29 2.54
N THR A 84 4.60 -7.28 1.77
CA THR A 84 4.79 -7.46 0.32
C THR A 84 5.93 -8.44 -0.01
N PHE A 85 6.98 -8.55 0.82
CA PHE A 85 8.11 -9.46 0.60
C PHE A 85 7.76 -10.94 0.71
N PRO A 86 7.13 -11.43 1.81
CA PRO A 86 6.69 -12.82 1.88
C PRO A 86 5.62 -13.13 0.82
N GLN A 87 4.83 -12.14 0.38
CA GLN A 87 3.92 -12.32 -0.75
C GLN A 87 4.65 -12.58 -2.07
N ALA A 88 5.77 -11.89 -2.32
CA ALA A 88 6.61 -12.17 -3.48
C ALA A 88 7.23 -13.58 -3.42
N ALA A 89 7.67 -14.02 -2.24
CA ALA A 89 8.19 -15.38 -2.04
C ALA A 89 7.10 -16.46 -2.19
N ALA A 90 5.86 -16.16 -1.77
CA ALA A 90 4.74 -17.08 -1.82
C ALA A 90 4.14 -17.26 -3.23
N GLY A 91 4.62 -16.55 -4.25
CA GLY A 91 4.11 -16.63 -5.63
C GLY A 91 4.36 -17.98 -6.35
N SER A 92 5.01 -18.95 -5.69
CA SER A 92 5.21 -20.29 -6.22
C SER A 92 3.93 -21.14 -6.18
N TYR A 93 3.82 -22.15 -7.06
CA TYR A 93 2.66 -23.06 -7.11
C TYR A 93 2.35 -23.72 -5.76
N ALA A 94 3.36 -24.06 -4.95
CA ALA A 94 3.18 -24.72 -3.66
C ALA A 94 2.50 -23.82 -2.60
N THR A 95 2.55 -22.51 -2.78
CA THR A 95 2.09 -21.50 -1.82
C THR A 95 1.01 -20.58 -2.39
N MET A 96 0.42 -20.95 -3.52
CA MET A 96 -0.52 -20.11 -4.28
C MET A 96 -1.74 -19.67 -3.46
N THR A 97 -2.31 -20.54 -2.64
CA THR A 97 -3.45 -20.19 -1.75
C THR A 97 -3.08 -19.08 -0.78
N LEU A 98 -1.87 -19.10 -0.22
CA LEU A 98 -1.35 -18.06 0.67
C LEU A 98 -1.08 -16.74 -0.08
N HIS A 99 -0.62 -16.83 -1.34
CA HIS A 99 -0.43 -15.67 -2.20
C HIS A 99 -1.77 -14.97 -2.50
N ILE A 100 -2.79 -15.73 -2.91
CA ILE A 100 -4.11 -15.16 -3.24
C ILE A 100 -4.79 -14.58 -2.00
N SER A 101 -4.87 -15.34 -0.91
CA SER A 101 -5.54 -14.86 0.32
C SER A 101 -4.80 -13.66 0.92
N GLY A 102 -3.47 -13.68 0.95
CA GLY A 102 -2.67 -12.56 1.44
C GLY A 102 -2.77 -11.32 0.56
N SER A 103 -2.83 -11.46 -0.77
CA SER A 103 -2.99 -10.30 -1.66
C SER A 103 -4.33 -9.58 -1.44
N LEU A 104 -5.41 -10.31 -1.15
CA LEU A 104 -6.70 -9.72 -0.77
C LEU A 104 -6.61 -8.93 0.54
N VAL A 105 -5.93 -9.47 1.56
CA VAL A 105 -5.70 -8.77 2.83
C VAL A 105 -4.90 -7.49 2.62
N LEU A 106 -3.81 -7.56 1.83
CA LEU A 106 -3.00 -6.37 1.51
C LEU A 106 -3.79 -5.33 0.69
N THR A 107 -4.69 -5.78 -0.17
CA THR A 107 -5.59 -4.89 -0.93
C THR A 107 -6.53 -4.12 0.00
N LEU A 108 -7.16 -4.80 0.96
CA LEU A 108 -8.03 -4.16 1.95
C LEU A 108 -7.23 -3.17 2.81
N LEU A 109 -6.02 -3.54 3.21
CA LEU A 109 -5.13 -2.67 3.99
C LEU A 109 -4.72 -1.41 3.20
N ALA A 110 -4.34 -1.57 1.93
CA ALA A 110 -4.00 -0.45 1.04
C ALA A 110 -5.21 0.45 0.76
N ALA A 111 -6.39 -0.13 0.58
CA ALA A 111 -7.65 0.61 0.40
C ALA A 111 -8.00 1.41 1.65
N TRP A 112 -7.89 0.79 2.83
CA TRP A 112 -8.12 1.45 4.11
C TRP A 112 -7.13 2.61 4.34
N LEU A 113 -5.82 2.40 4.09
CA LEU A 113 -4.81 3.45 4.20
C LEU A 113 -5.10 4.60 3.25
N THR A 114 -5.50 4.29 2.01
CA THR A 114 -5.92 5.31 1.04
C THR A 114 -7.08 6.11 1.59
N ALA A 115 -8.19 5.44 1.97
CA ALA A 115 -9.35 6.10 2.54
C ALA A 115 -8.98 6.97 3.76
N TRP A 116 -8.11 6.48 4.65
CA TRP A 116 -7.65 7.22 5.81
C TRP A 116 -6.90 8.50 5.44
N THR A 117 -6.00 8.46 4.43
CA THR A 117 -5.25 9.65 4.00
C THR A 117 -6.15 10.77 3.45
N PHE A 118 -7.33 10.43 2.92
CA PHE A 118 -8.35 11.39 2.46
C PHE A 118 -9.38 11.74 3.54
N GLY A 119 -9.62 10.84 4.51
CA GLY A 119 -10.65 10.94 5.55
C GLY A 119 -10.31 11.84 6.73
N LEU A 120 -9.06 12.30 6.89
CA LEU A 120 -8.67 13.32 7.88
C LEU A 120 -9.36 14.67 7.63
N ARG A 121 -10.64 14.78 8.00
CA ARG A 121 -11.28 16.09 8.25
C ARG A 121 -10.90 16.54 9.66
N ARG A 122 -10.49 17.80 9.82
CA ARG A 122 -10.16 18.39 11.13
C ARG A 122 -11.36 18.22 12.07
N PRO A 123 -11.16 17.91 13.36
CA PRO A 123 -12.19 18.16 14.35
C PRO A 123 -12.46 19.67 14.31
N VAL A 124 -13.68 20.05 13.94
CA VAL A 124 -14.17 21.40 14.22
C VAL A 124 -14.25 21.47 15.74
N ARG A 125 -13.29 22.15 16.38
CA ARG A 125 -13.47 22.55 17.77
C ARG A 125 -14.56 23.62 17.76
N SER A 126 -15.81 23.22 18.00
CA SER A 126 -16.83 24.13 18.49
C SER A 126 -16.51 24.38 19.97
N THR A 127 -15.71 25.40 20.25
CA THR A 127 -15.63 25.96 21.62
C THR A 127 -16.89 26.79 21.86
N PRO A 128 -17.69 26.52 22.91
CA PRO A 128 -18.59 27.52 23.47
C PRO A 128 -17.81 28.64 24.17
#